data_AF-A0AAV6YVM4-F1
#
_entry.id   AF-A0AAV6YVM4-F1
#
_cell.length_a   1.000
_cell.length_b   1.000
_cell.length_c   1.000
_cell.angle_alpha   90.00
_cell.angle_beta   90.00
_cell.angle_gamma   90.00
#
_symmetry.space_group_name_H-M   'P 1'
#
loop_
_entity.id
_entity.type
_entity.pdbx_description
1 polymer ?
#
loop_
_entity_poly.entity_id
_entity_poly.type
_entity_poly.pdbx_seq_one_letter_code
_entity_poly.pdbx_strand_id
1 'polypeptide(L)'
;MKATKVSIARWLITTILDCYSIVNAPTPPFIRVYSTWAVAASWAKRRGATLQQICQAATWSSPLTFACHYCLDVSPGELFFGRKILKAVIPP
;
A
#
# COMPACT_ATOMS: atom_id res chain seq x y z
N MET A 1 4.94 23.89 9.98
CA MET A 1 3.93 22.91 10.44
C MET A 1 4.65 21.69 10.98
N LYS A 2 4.33 21.19 12.18
CA LYS A 2 4.97 19.99 12.75
C LYS A 2 4.27 18.74 12.23
N ALA A 3 5.01 17.81 11.65
CA ALA A 3 4.46 16.53 11.20
C ALA A 3 4.11 15.67 12.42
N THR A 4 2.84 15.30 12.56
CA THR A 4 2.35 14.34 13.55
C THR A 4 1.85 13.10 12.83
N LYS A 5 1.68 11.98 13.55
CA LYS A 5 1.07 10.76 13.00
C LYS A 5 -0.26 11.05 12.29
N VAL A 6 -1.08 11.94 12.86
CA VAL A 6 -2.38 12.34 12.30
C VAL A 6 -2.21 13.20 11.05
N SER A 7 -1.28 14.16 11.08
CA SER A 7 -0.99 15.02 9.93
C SER A 7 -0.49 14.21 8.73
N ILE A 8 0.46 13.30 8.96
CA ILE A 8 1.00 12.40 7.93
C ILE A 8 -0.10 11.50 7.38
N ALA A 9 -0.95 10.94 8.24
CA ALA A 9 -2.03 10.09 7.81
C ALA A 9 -3.04 10.84 6.93
N ARG A 10 -3.39 12.07 7.31
CA ARG A 10 -4.25 12.93 6.51
C ARG A 10 -3.63 13.25 5.15
N TRP A 11 -2.35 13.62 5.10
CA TRP A 11 -1.63 13.90 3.85
C TRP A 11 -1.61 12.70 2.92
N LEU A 12 -1.34 11.50 3.44
CA LEU A 12 -1.38 10.28 2.65
C LEU A 12 -2.77 10.01 2.07
N ILE A 13 -3.82 10.12 2.89
CA ILE A 13 -5.21 9.93 2.42
C ILE A 13 -5.55 10.94 1.33
N THR A 14 -5.23 12.23 1.51
CA THR A 14 -5.48 13.26 0.49
C THR A 14 -4.74 12.95 -0.81
N THR A 15 -3.45 12.59 -0.75
CA THR A 15 -2.69 12.25 -1.96
C THR A 15 -3.26 11.03 -2.69
N ILE A 16 -3.74 10.02 -1.95
CA ILE A 16 -4.40 8.86 -2.56
C ILE A 16 -5.68 9.30 -3.27
N LEU A 17 -6.54 10.09 -2.61
CA LEU A 17 -7.78 10.60 -3.19
C LEU A 17 -7.51 11.44 -4.45
N ASP A 18 -6.49 12.31 -4.41
CA ASP A 18 -6.07 13.11 -5.55
C ASP A 18 -5.63 12.22 -6.72
N CYS A 19 -4.91 11.14 -6.45
CA CYS A 19 -4.52 10.17 -7.49
C CYS A 19 -5.73 9.50 -8.15
N TYR A 20 -6.75 9.10 -7.38
CA TYR A 20 -7.99 8.54 -7.91
C TYR A 20 -8.75 9.56 -8.77
N SER A 21 -8.79 10.82 -8.33
CA SER A 21 -9.37 11.94 -9.08
C SER A 21 -8.67 12.16 -10.42
N ILE A 22 -7.33 12.19 -10.43
CA ILE A 22 -6.51 12.37 -11.64
C ILE A 22 -6.75 11.26 -12.67
N VAL A 23 -6.95 10.01 -12.23
CA VAL A 23 -7.19 8.88 -13.12
C VAL A 23 -8.67 8.63 -13.43
N ASN A 24 -9.57 9.52 -13.00
CA ASN A 24 -11.03 9.40 -13.14
C ASN A 24 -11.58 8.03 -12.68
N ALA A 25 -11.02 7.49 -11.59
CA ALA A 25 -11.48 6.24 -11.00
C ALA A 25 -12.33 6.49 -9.76
N PRO A 26 -13.33 5.63 -9.47
CA PRO A 26 -14.14 5.76 -8.27
C PRO A 26 -13.27 5.58 -7.02
N THR A 27 -13.36 6.53 -6.09
CA THR A 27 -12.68 6.44 -4.80
C THR A 27 -13.36 5.39 -3.92
N PRO A 28 -12.60 4.51 -3.23
CA PRO A 28 -13.16 3.57 -2.27
C PRO A 28 -13.88 4.31 -1.12
N PRO A 29 -14.99 3.78 -0.59
CA PRO A 29 -15.79 4.43 0.45
C PRO A 29 -15.05 4.59 1.78
N PHE A 30 -13.97 3.82 2.03
CA PHE A 30 -13.19 3.87 3.26
C PHE A 30 -11.69 3.75 2.99
N ILE A 31 -11.02 4.88 2.72
CA ILE A 31 -9.56 4.93 2.59
C ILE A 31 -8.95 5.16 3.97
N ARG A 32 -8.26 4.13 4.49
CA ARG A 32 -7.34 4.27 5.63
C ARG A 32 -5.91 4.12 5.11
N VAL A 33 -4.97 4.83 5.71
CA VAL A 33 -3.54 4.69 5.36
C VAL A 33 -3.10 3.21 5.41
N TYR A 34 -3.55 2.50 6.44
CA TYR A 34 -3.25 1.08 6.62
C TYR A 34 -3.82 0.18 5.51
N SER A 35 -4.95 0.52 4.88
CA SER A 35 -5.50 -0.29 3.79
C SER A 35 -4.66 -0.17 2.51
N THR A 36 -4.06 0.99 2.28
CA THR A 36 -3.13 1.20 1.15
C THR A 36 -1.87 0.34 1.32
N TRP A 37 -1.35 0.26 2.54
CA TRP A 37 -0.22 -0.62 2.85
C TRP A 37 -0.58 -2.11 2.72
N ALA A 38 -1.79 -2.50 3.13
CA ALA A 38 -2.27 -3.88 2.98
C ALA A 38 -2.32 -4.28 1.50
N VAL A 39 -2.89 -3.44 0.66
CA VAL A 39 -2.96 -3.65 -0.79
C VAL A 39 -1.55 -3.72 -1.38
N ALA A 40 -0.68 -2.76 -1.06
CA ALA A 40 0.71 -2.74 -1.57
C ALA A 40 1.50 -4.01 -1.18
N ALA A 41 1.47 -4.41 0.09
CA ALA A 41 2.18 -5.57 0.59
C ALA A 41 1.61 -6.88 0.02
N SER A 42 0.29 -6.98 -0.13
CA SER A 42 -0.35 -8.15 -0.75
C SER A 42 0.02 -8.29 -2.23
N TRP A 43 0.12 -7.16 -2.94
CA TRP A 43 0.63 -7.14 -4.32
C TRP A 43 2.08 -7.58 -4.42
N ALA A 44 2.94 -7.14 -3.50
CA ALA A 44 4.33 -7.56 -3.45
C ALA A 44 4.42 -9.08 -3.26
N LYS A 45 3.67 -9.64 -2.32
CA LYS A 45 3.60 -11.09 -2.07
C LYS A 45 3.15 -11.85 -3.31
N ARG A 46 2.07 -11.40 -3.96
CA ARG A 46 1.53 -12.02 -5.19
C ARG A 46 2.54 -12.04 -6.33
N ARG A 47 3.47 -11.08 -6.38
CA ARG A 47 4.56 -11.04 -7.37
C ARG A 47 5.81 -11.81 -6.97
N GLY A 48 5.76 -12.57 -5.89
CA GLY A 48 6.87 -13.41 -5.44
C GLY A 48 7.89 -12.70 -4.57
N ALA A 49 7.62 -11.47 -4.09
CA ALA A 49 8.46 -10.87 -3.06
C ALA A 49 8.37 -11.71 -1.79
N THR A 50 9.51 -11.97 -1.16
CA THR A 50 9.54 -12.74 0.09
C THR A 50 8.95 -11.91 1.22
N LEU A 51 8.44 -12.59 2.26
CA LEU A 51 7.91 -11.91 3.45
C LEU A 51 8.96 -11.00 4.11
N GLN A 52 10.23 -11.39 4.07
CA GLN A 52 11.34 -10.59 4.60
C GLN A 52 11.53 -9.29 3.81
N GLN A 53 11.53 -9.35 2.48
CA GLN A 53 11.62 -8.16 1.62
C GLN A 53 10.45 -7.21 1.85
N ILE A 54 9.23 -7.75 1.98
CA ILE A 54 8.03 -6.95 2.26
C ILE A 54 8.14 -6.27 3.63
N CYS A 55 8.52 -7.02 4.67
CA CYS A 55 8.65 -6.45 6.01
C CYS A 55 9.77 -5.41 6.09
N GLN A 56 10.89 -5.64 5.39
CA GLN A 56 11.98 -4.67 5.29
C GLN A 56 11.51 -3.37 4.62
N ALA A 57 10.83 -3.48 3.46
CA ALA A 57 10.32 -2.31 2.73
C ALA A 57 9.21 -1.57 3.52
N ALA A 58 8.39 -2.30 4.26
CA ALA A 58 7.32 -1.74 5.09
C ALA A 58 7.79 -1.32 6.49
N THR A 59 9.07 -1.51 6.83
CA THR A 59 9.65 -1.30 8.17
C THR A 59 8.93 -2.05 9.29
N TRP A 60 8.33 -3.20 8.98
CA TRP A 60 7.71 -4.07 9.97
C TRP A 60 8.74 -4.98 10.63
N SER A 61 8.64 -5.11 11.94
CA SER A 61 9.55 -5.91 12.75
C SER A 61 9.35 -7.42 12.57
N SER A 62 8.20 -7.88 12.07
CA SER A 62 7.90 -9.30 11.93
C SER A 62 7.04 -9.64 10.71
N PRO A 63 7.31 -10.76 10.02
CA PRO A 63 6.43 -11.36 9.02
C PRO A 63 5.00 -11.63 9.52
N LEU A 64 4.84 -11.86 10.82
CA LEU A 64 3.51 -12.05 11.44
C LEU A 64 2.66 -10.79 11.34
N THR A 65 3.27 -9.61 11.43
CA THR A 65 2.56 -8.33 11.25
C THR A 65 1.91 -8.27 9.88
N PHE A 66 2.63 -8.70 8.84
CA PHE A 66 2.07 -8.79 7.49
C PHE A 66 0.95 -9.83 7.40
N ALA A 67 1.20 -11.06 7.87
CA ALA A 67 0.26 -12.16 7.76
C ALA A 67 -1.08 -11.87 8.46
N CYS A 68 -1.04 -11.27 9.66
CA CYS A 68 -2.23 -11.03 10.48
C CYS A 68 -3.02 -9.77 10.09
N HIS A 69 -2.37 -8.75 9.52
CA HIS A 69 -2.99 -7.43 9.36
C HIS A 69 -2.99 -6.88 7.93
N TYR A 70 -2.19 -7.45 7.02
CA TYR A 70 -1.93 -6.84 5.72
C TYR A 70 -1.95 -7.83 4.55
N CYS A 71 -2.23 -9.12 4.78
CA CYS A 71 -2.35 -10.15 3.74
C CYS A 71 -3.79 -10.25 3.21
N LEU A 72 -4.13 -9.37 2.26
CA LEU A 72 -5.40 -9.40 1.52
C LEU A 72 -5.33 -10.43 0.40
N ASP A 73 -6.45 -11.10 0.14
CA ASP A 73 -6.61 -11.93 -1.06
C ASP A 73 -6.92 -11.02 -2.26
N VAL A 74 -5.86 -10.57 -2.92
CA VAL A 74 -5.98 -9.67 -4.06
C VAL A 74 -6.27 -10.49 -5.29
N SER A 75 -7.26 -10.13 -6.10
CA SER A 75 -7.64 -10.85 -7.33
C SER A 75 -6.93 -10.30 -8.58
N PRO A 76 -6.84 -11.07 -9.70
CA PRO A 76 -6.06 -10.68 -10.88
C PRO A 76 -6.52 -9.37 -11.55
N GLY A 77 -7.78 -8.96 -11.43
CA GLY A 77 -8.32 -7.75 -12.07
C GLY A 77 -7.69 -6.43 -11.60
N GLU A 78 -7.10 -6.41 -10.40
CA GLU A 78 -6.55 -5.20 -9.78
C GLU A 78 -5.05 -4.96 -10.13
N LEU A 79 -4.50 -5.74 -11.07
CA LEU A 79 -3.07 -5.79 -11.45
C LEU A 79 -2.44 -4.43 -11.81
N PHE A 80 -3.23 -3.48 -12.31
CA PHE A 80 -2.74 -2.20 -12.83
C PHE A 80 -2.21 -1.28 -11.72
N PHE A 81 -2.89 -1.24 -10.57
CA PHE A 81 -2.49 -0.41 -9.44
C PHE A 81 -1.19 -0.91 -8.79
N GLY A 82 -1.11 -2.23 -8.57
CA GLY A 82 0.08 -2.85 -7.99
C GLY A 82 1.34 -2.68 -8.83
N ARG A 83 1.25 -2.49 -10.16
CA ARG A 83 2.43 -2.30 -11.04
C ARG A 83 3.15 -0.97 -10.76
N LYS A 84 2.40 0.09 -10.45
CA LYS A 84 2.99 1.43 -10.19
C LYS A 84 3.67 1.51 -8.82
N ILE A 85 3.12 0.83 -7.80
CA ILE A 85 3.67 0.89 -6.44
C ILE A 85 5.04 0.19 -6.36
N LEU A 86 5.21 -0.99 -6.97
CA LEU A 86 6.47 -1.72 -6.87
C LEU A 86 7.64 -1.05 -7.59
N LYS A 87 7.39 -0.35 -8.71
CA LYS A 87 8.42 0.45 -9.38
C LYS A 87 8.95 1.60 -8.52
N ALA A 88 8.20 2.04 -7.51
CA ALA A 88 8.66 3.07 -6.58
C ALA A 88 9.45 2.50 -5.39
N VAL A 89 9.27 1.21 -5.07
CA VAL A 89 9.88 0.55 -3.89
C VAL A 89 11.17 -0.19 -4.26
N ILE A 90 11.29 -0.66 -5.51
CA ILE A 90 12.50 -1.31 -6.02
C ILE A 90 13.10 -0.38 -7.10
N PRO A 91 14.14 0.42 -6.77
CA PRO A 91 14.91 1.11 -7.81
C PRO A 91 15.68 0.07 -8.65
N PRO A 92 16.13 0.43 -9.86
CA PRO A 92 16.85 -0.49 -10.76
C PRO A 92 18.11 -1.10 -10.11
#